data_AF-A0A4S8FH80-F1
#
_entry.id   AF-A0A4S8FH80-F1
#
_cell.length_a   1.000
_cell.length_b   1.000
_cell.length_c   1.000
_cell.angle_alpha   90.00
_cell.angle_beta   90.00
_cell.angle_gamma   90.00
#
_symmetry.space_group_name_H-M   'P 1'
#
loop_
_entity.id
_entity.type
_entity.pdbx_description
1 polymer ?
#
loop_
_entity_poly.entity_id
_entity_poly.type
_entity_poly.pdbx_seq_one_letter_code
_entity_poly.pdbx_strand_id
1 'polypeptide(L)'
;MRKDLMIKRTPLIDRLCHWSMVVCFFLVAMSGLSWVFPSLNWLNRVFGTPQMARLLHPIFGIVVFLALCFLFVRFVKYNLFEKEDAIWVKNAPAVLAGDHKPLRIGKYNAGQKVLFWGIMSLITILLISGLMMWRAYFAHLFPIPVLRWAILAHAVAGVSLMLLIVGHIYLAFWVKGSIRGMVTGYVTHKWARTHHDRWHEQLLAKQAGSTAAATASPKAKGKPHQPAPNRKKAKGAA
;
A
#
# COMPACT_ATOMS: atom_id res chain seq x y z
N MET A 1 5.04 6.27 24.99
CA MET A 1 4.10 5.53 24.12
C MET A 1 4.11 4.07 24.55
N ARG A 2 3.01 3.56 25.14
CA ARG A 2 2.92 2.18 25.65
C ARG A 2 2.94 1.18 24.49
N LYS A 3 4.01 0.39 24.36
CA LYS A 3 4.26 -0.52 23.21
C LYS A 3 3.32 -1.74 23.22
N ASP A 4 2.87 -2.13 24.41
CA ASP A 4 1.91 -3.21 24.71
C ASP A 4 0.52 -2.99 24.10
N LEU A 5 0.16 -1.74 23.79
CA LEU A 5 -1.16 -1.39 23.23
C LEU A 5 -1.17 -1.26 21.70
N MET A 6 -0.04 -1.48 21.04
CA MET A 6 0.18 -1.12 19.64
C MET A 6 0.52 -2.34 18.77
N ILE A 7 -0.12 -2.42 17.62
CA ILE A 7 0.09 -3.45 16.60
C ILE A 7 0.79 -2.82 15.41
N LYS A 8 1.86 -3.46 14.92
CA LYS A 8 2.51 -3.07 13.67
C LYS A 8 1.60 -3.42 12.48
N ARG A 9 1.06 -2.39 11.82
CA ARG A 9 0.19 -2.53 10.65
C ARG A 9 0.97 -2.45 9.34
N THR A 10 1.91 -1.51 9.25
CA THR A 10 2.63 -1.20 8.00
C THR A 10 4.14 -1.10 8.25
N PRO A 11 4.98 -1.87 7.55
CA PRO A 11 6.44 -1.80 7.69
C PRO A 11 7.01 -0.48 7.13
N LEU A 12 8.24 -0.13 7.51
CA LEU A 12 8.86 1.15 7.15
C LEU A 12 9.01 1.34 5.64
N ILE A 13 9.46 0.31 4.91
CA ILE A 13 9.68 0.41 3.47
C ILE A 13 8.41 0.77 2.70
N ASP A 14 7.27 0.17 3.06
CA ASP A 14 5.98 0.47 2.45
C ASP A 14 5.54 1.91 2.77
N ARG A 15 5.85 2.40 3.97
CA ARG A 15 5.55 3.78 4.38
C ARG A 15 6.37 4.80 3.63
N LEU A 16 7.67 4.58 3.51
CA LEU A 16 8.55 5.47 2.76
C LEU A 16 8.11 5.53 1.29
N CYS A 17 7.91 4.38 0.67
CA CYS A 17 7.41 4.32 -0.71
C CYS A 17 6.09 5.06 -0.88
N HIS A 18 5.14 4.88 0.05
CA HIS A 18 3.86 5.57 0.00
C HIS A 18 4.00 7.09 0.08
N TRP A 19 4.76 7.62 1.04
CA TRP A 19 4.90 9.08 1.20
C TRP A 19 5.72 9.71 0.07
N SER A 20 6.75 9.04 -0.43
CA SER A 20 7.48 9.48 -1.63
C SER A 20 6.56 9.54 -2.86
N MET A 21 5.72 8.52 -3.05
CA MET A 21 4.71 8.48 -4.10
C MET A 21 3.67 9.60 -3.94
N VAL A 22 3.18 9.87 -2.73
CA VAL A 22 2.22 10.96 -2.47
C VAL A 22 2.78 12.31 -2.91
N VAL A 23 4.04 12.60 -2.61
CA VAL A 23 4.71 13.84 -3.06
C VAL A 23 4.79 13.89 -4.59
N CYS A 24 5.23 12.81 -5.23
CA CYS A 24 5.32 12.75 -6.68
C CYS A 24 3.94 12.91 -7.34
N PHE A 25 2.93 12.21 -6.82
CA PHE A 25 1.55 12.29 -7.30
C PHE A 25 1.01 13.71 -7.18
N PHE A 26 1.26 14.40 -6.07
CA PHE A 26 0.84 15.79 -5.91
C PHE A 26 1.39 16.69 -7.03
N LEU A 27 2.68 16.59 -7.35
CA LEU A 27 3.31 17.39 -8.41
C LEU A 27 2.71 17.07 -9.80
N VAL A 28 2.53 15.77 -10.10
CA VAL A 28 1.92 15.30 -11.36
C VAL A 28 0.46 15.73 -11.47
N ALA A 29 -0.32 15.58 -10.41
CA ALA A 29 -1.73 15.95 -10.38
C ALA A 29 -1.92 17.45 -10.58
N MET A 30 -1.14 18.29 -9.89
CA MET A 30 -1.24 19.75 -10.03
C MET A 30 -0.83 20.23 -11.43
N SER A 31 0.26 19.69 -11.98
CA SER A 31 0.67 20.03 -13.35
C SER A 31 -0.35 19.56 -14.39
N GLY A 32 -0.88 18.34 -14.28
CA GLY A 32 -1.91 17.83 -15.19
C GLY A 32 -3.22 18.60 -15.11
N LEU A 33 -3.65 18.93 -13.88
CA LEU A 33 -4.88 19.69 -13.65
C LEU A 33 -4.83 21.08 -14.30
N SER A 34 -3.64 21.71 -14.31
CA SER A 34 -3.43 23.01 -14.95
C SER A 34 -3.71 23.00 -16.46
N TRP A 35 -3.52 21.86 -17.13
CA TRP A 35 -3.75 21.73 -18.58
C TRP A 35 -5.19 21.36 -18.91
N VAL A 36 -5.88 20.66 -18.01
CA VAL A 36 -7.29 20.32 -18.16
C VAL A 36 -8.19 21.54 -17.91
N PHE A 37 -7.85 22.37 -16.91
CA PHE A 37 -8.61 23.57 -16.55
C PHE A 37 -7.76 24.82 -16.73
N PRO A 38 -7.93 25.58 -17.83
CA PRO A 38 -7.14 26.78 -18.10
C PRO A 38 -7.22 27.87 -17.01
N SER A 39 -8.32 27.92 -16.25
CA SER A 39 -8.46 28.82 -15.09
C SER A 39 -7.47 28.50 -13.97
N LEU A 40 -6.94 27.28 -13.92
CA LEU A 40 -5.95 26.81 -12.95
C LEU A 40 -4.52 26.85 -13.51
N ASN A 41 -4.28 27.61 -14.58
CA ASN A 41 -2.96 27.69 -15.23
C ASN A 41 -1.82 28.13 -14.32
N TRP A 42 -2.10 28.80 -13.20
CA TRP A 42 -1.10 29.15 -12.18
C TRP A 42 -0.40 27.92 -11.58
N LEU A 43 -1.07 26.75 -11.57
CA LEU A 43 -0.48 25.47 -11.14
C LEU A 43 0.64 24.96 -12.06
N ASN A 44 0.81 25.50 -13.27
CA ASN A 44 1.94 25.17 -14.15
C ASN A 44 3.31 25.49 -13.53
N ARG A 45 3.34 26.32 -12.48
CA ARG A 45 4.57 26.68 -11.77
C ARG A 45 4.94 25.70 -10.65
N VAL A 46 4.19 24.59 -10.49
CA VAL A 46 4.51 23.56 -9.47
C VAL A 46 5.91 22.96 -9.66
N PHE A 47 6.41 22.96 -10.90
CA PHE A 47 7.79 22.57 -11.27
C PHE A 47 8.68 23.79 -11.59
N GLY A 48 8.33 24.98 -11.09
CA GLY A 48 9.00 26.25 -11.37
C GLY A 48 8.45 26.93 -12.62
N THR A 49 8.60 26.32 -13.81
CA THR A 49 8.14 26.89 -15.08
C THR A 49 7.18 25.95 -15.84
N PRO A 50 6.27 26.48 -16.68
CA PRO A 50 5.41 25.65 -17.53
C PRO A 50 6.19 24.69 -18.45
N GLN A 51 7.38 25.10 -18.90
CA GLN A 51 8.27 24.29 -19.72
C GLN A 51 8.80 23.09 -18.93
N MET A 52 9.21 23.31 -17.67
CA MET A 52 9.62 22.22 -16.78
C MET A 52 8.46 21.31 -16.42
N ALA A 53 7.26 21.84 -16.20
CA ALA A 53 6.09 21.01 -15.94
C ALA A 53 5.81 20.04 -17.10
N ARG A 54 5.89 20.51 -18.35
CA ARG A 54 5.71 19.66 -19.54
C ARG A 54 6.78 18.57 -19.64
N LEU A 55 8.02 18.86 -19.25
CA LEU A 55 9.12 17.90 -19.26
C LEU A 55 9.00 16.86 -18.14
N LEU A 56 8.74 17.32 -16.91
CA LEU A 56 8.82 16.51 -15.70
C LEU A 56 7.56 15.71 -15.41
N HIS A 57 6.38 16.18 -15.84
CA HIS A 57 5.12 15.47 -15.60
C HIS A 57 5.15 13.98 -16.04
N PRO A 58 5.53 13.62 -17.28
CA PRO A 58 5.57 12.21 -17.67
C PRO A 58 6.64 11.41 -16.92
N ILE A 59 7.77 12.03 -16.56
CA ILE A 59 8.85 11.37 -15.80
C ILE A 59 8.37 11.03 -14.38
N PHE A 60 7.79 12.00 -13.67
CA PHE A 60 7.22 11.76 -12.34
C PHE A 60 6.01 10.82 -12.42
N GLY A 61 5.23 10.85 -13.50
CA GLY A 61 4.15 9.90 -13.76
C GLY A 61 4.65 8.45 -13.79
N ILE A 62 5.78 8.19 -14.46
CA ILE A 62 6.44 6.87 -14.45
C ILE A 62 6.93 6.52 -13.04
N VAL A 63 7.55 7.44 -12.32
CA VAL A 63 8.01 7.19 -10.94
C VAL A 63 6.84 6.78 -10.04
N VAL A 64 5.70 7.48 -10.14
CA VAL A 64 4.47 7.12 -9.42
C VAL A 64 3.99 5.73 -9.81
N PHE A 65 3.95 5.40 -11.10
CA PHE A 65 3.54 4.07 -11.57
C PHE A 65 4.45 2.97 -11.00
N LEU A 66 5.78 3.12 -11.07
CA LEU A 66 6.73 2.15 -10.56
C LEU A 66 6.61 1.98 -9.03
N ALA A 67 6.42 3.07 -8.29
CA ALA A 67 6.17 3.03 -6.85
C ALA A 67 4.86 2.29 -6.53
N LEU A 68 3.80 2.50 -7.32
CA LEU A 68 2.55 1.76 -7.20
C LEU A 68 2.72 0.28 -7.54
N CYS A 69 3.51 -0.09 -8.56
CA CYS A 69 3.82 -1.49 -8.85
C CYS A 69 4.53 -2.17 -7.66
N PHE A 70 5.48 -1.48 -7.03
CA PHE A 70 6.13 -1.98 -5.82
C PHE A 70 5.12 -2.23 -4.69
N LEU A 71 4.22 -1.27 -4.42
CA LEU A 71 3.17 -1.43 -3.41
C LEU A 71 2.14 -2.49 -3.81
N PHE A 72 1.83 -2.62 -5.09
CA PHE A 72 0.90 -3.61 -5.63
C PHE A 72 1.34 -5.02 -5.29
N VAL A 73 2.58 -5.42 -5.62
CA VAL A 73 3.10 -6.76 -5.32
C VAL A 73 3.00 -7.10 -3.82
N ARG A 74 3.14 -6.09 -2.97
CA ARG A 74 3.13 -6.27 -1.50
C ARG A 74 1.73 -6.32 -0.91
N PHE A 75 0.79 -5.60 -1.53
CA PHE A 75 -0.56 -5.42 -0.99
C PHE A 75 -1.65 -6.19 -1.72
N VAL A 76 -1.41 -6.67 -2.95
CA VAL A 76 -2.43 -7.34 -3.78
C VAL A 76 -3.06 -8.52 -3.06
N LYS A 77 -2.27 -9.35 -2.37
CA LYS A 77 -2.77 -10.50 -1.60
C LYS A 77 -3.77 -10.15 -0.50
N TYR A 78 -3.71 -8.91 0.02
CA TYR A 78 -4.64 -8.42 1.04
C TYR A 78 -5.85 -7.70 0.45
N ASN A 79 -5.83 -7.44 -0.87
CA ASN A 79 -6.85 -6.70 -1.59
C ASN A 79 -7.64 -7.57 -2.59
N LEU A 80 -7.45 -8.89 -2.56
CA LEU A 80 -8.31 -9.82 -3.27
C LEU A 80 -9.70 -9.82 -2.62
N PHE A 81 -10.75 -9.87 -3.44
CA PHE A 81 -12.12 -9.94 -2.94
C PHE A 81 -12.38 -11.31 -2.31
N GLU A 82 -13.01 -11.29 -1.14
CA GLU A 82 -13.36 -12.45 -0.34
C GLU A 82 -14.88 -12.51 -0.17
N LYS A 83 -15.43 -13.68 0.16
CA LYS A 83 -16.88 -13.87 0.32
C LYS A 83 -17.43 -12.95 1.43
N GLU A 84 -16.64 -12.72 2.47
CA GLU A 84 -16.98 -11.83 3.58
C GLU A 84 -17.09 -10.35 3.19
N ASP A 85 -16.49 -9.92 2.07
CA ASP A 85 -16.62 -8.53 1.61
C ASP A 85 -18.08 -8.19 1.24
N ALA A 86 -18.88 -9.18 0.86
CA ALA A 86 -20.30 -9.00 0.61
C ALA A 86 -21.06 -8.54 1.87
N ILE A 87 -20.62 -8.96 3.07
CA ILE A 87 -21.20 -8.51 4.34
C ILE A 87 -20.94 -7.02 4.53
N TRP A 88 -19.73 -6.56 4.22
CA TRP A 88 -19.39 -5.15 4.29
C TRP A 88 -20.20 -4.32 3.30
N VAL A 89 -20.33 -4.78 2.05
CA VAL A 89 -21.07 -4.07 1.00
C VAL A 89 -22.56 -3.93 1.36
N LYS A 90 -23.19 -4.98 1.86
CA LYS A 90 -24.60 -4.93 2.32
C LYS A 90 -24.83 -3.95 3.47
N ASN A 91 -23.82 -3.74 4.31
CA ASN A 91 -23.89 -2.85 5.47
C ASN A 91 -23.17 -1.51 5.24
N ALA A 92 -22.79 -1.18 4.01
CA ALA A 92 -22.05 0.03 3.69
C ALA A 92 -22.74 1.32 4.19
N PRO A 93 -24.08 1.49 4.10
CA PRO A 93 -24.75 2.67 4.64
C PRO A 93 -24.56 2.81 6.17
N ALA A 94 -24.66 1.70 6.90
CA ALA A 94 -24.45 1.68 8.35
C ALA A 94 -22.99 2.00 8.72
N VAL A 95 -22.03 1.45 7.96
CA VAL A 95 -20.61 1.76 8.13
C VAL A 95 -20.37 3.26 7.93
N LEU A 96 -20.91 3.85 6.86
CA LEU A 96 -20.78 5.27 6.56
C LEU A 96 -21.44 6.18 7.61
N ALA A 97 -22.50 5.70 8.26
CA ALA A 97 -23.13 6.37 9.41
C ALA A 97 -22.30 6.26 10.71
N GLY A 98 -21.18 5.52 10.70
CA GLY A 98 -20.32 5.31 11.86
C GLY A 98 -20.77 4.17 12.77
N ASP A 99 -21.70 3.31 12.33
CA ASP A 99 -22.06 2.10 13.05
C ASP A 99 -20.95 1.05 12.89
N HIS A 100 -20.37 0.62 14.01
CA HIS A 100 -19.21 -0.26 14.08
C HIS A 100 -19.59 -1.67 14.56
N LYS A 101 -20.62 -2.25 13.95
CA LYS A 101 -20.95 -3.66 14.16
C LYS A 101 -19.82 -4.57 13.63
N PRO A 102 -19.62 -5.76 14.22
CA PRO A 102 -18.69 -6.74 13.67
C PRO A 102 -19.11 -7.14 12.25
N LEU A 103 -18.22 -6.92 11.28
CA LEU A 103 -18.46 -7.16 9.84
C LEU A 103 -17.46 -8.15 9.25
N ARG A 104 -16.65 -8.81 10.09
CA ARG A 104 -15.61 -9.78 9.70
C ARG A 104 -14.62 -9.20 8.67
N ILE A 105 -14.23 -7.95 8.86
CA ILE A 105 -13.32 -7.18 8.02
C ILE A 105 -11.89 -7.71 8.15
N GLY A 106 -11.30 -8.07 7.01
CA GLY A 106 -9.90 -8.48 6.93
C GLY A 106 -8.92 -7.31 7.10
N LYS A 107 -7.69 -7.48 6.61
CA LYS A 107 -6.66 -6.43 6.74
C LYS A 107 -7.09 -5.10 6.10
N TYR A 108 -7.81 -5.19 4.98
CA TYR A 108 -8.48 -4.07 4.31
C TYR A 108 -9.96 -4.40 4.13
N ASN A 109 -10.82 -3.39 4.22
CA ASN A 109 -12.26 -3.53 3.98
C ASN A 109 -12.59 -3.49 2.48
N ALA A 110 -13.82 -3.87 2.10
CA ALA A 110 -14.21 -3.94 0.70
C ALA A 110 -14.08 -2.59 -0.04
N GLY A 111 -14.42 -1.47 0.61
CA GLY A 111 -14.21 -0.13 0.03
C GLY A 111 -12.74 0.18 -0.26
N GLN A 112 -11.82 -0.20 0.63
CA GLN A 112 -10.38 -0.07 0.42
C GLN A 112 -9.90 -0.96 -0.73
N LYS A 113 -10.47 -2.16 -0.89
CA LYS A 113 -10.16 -3.05 -2.03
C LYS A 113 -10.61 -2.44 -3.36
N VAL A 114 -11.83 -1.86 -3.40
CA VAL A 114 -12.33 -1.12 -4.56
C VAL A 114 -11.42 0.06 -4.90
N LEU A 115 -11.00 0.84 -3.90
CA LEU A 115 -10.03 1.93 -4.09
C LEU A 115 -8.70 1.41 -4.65
N PHE A 116 -8.17 0.32 -4.10
CA PHE A 116 -6.91 -0.28 -4.57
C PHE A 116 -6.98 -0.65 -6.06
N TRP A 117 -8.02 -1.39 -6.47
CA TRP A 117 -8.19 -1.78 -7.86
C TRP A 117 -8.49 -0.58 -8.77
N GLY A 118 -9.29 0.38 -8.31
CA GLY A 118 -9.56 1.63 -9.04
C GLY A 118 -8.28 2.42 -9.32
N ILE A 119 -7.43 2.62 -8.30
CA ILE A 119 -6.14 3.31 -8.45
C ILE A 119 -5.25 2.57 -9.45
N MET A 120 -5.12 1.24 -9.31
CA MET A 120 -4.26 0.43 -10.19
C MET A 120 -4.73 0.41 -11.65
N SER A 121 -6.05 0.33 -11.88
CA SER A 121 -6.61 0.39 -13.23
C SER A 121 -6.40 1.76 -13.87
N LEU A 122 -6.70 2.85 -13.13
CA LEU A 122 -6.58 4.21 -13.65
C LEU A 122 -5.13 4.59 -13.91
N ILE A 123 -4.19 4.23 -13.03
CA ILE A 123 -2.76 4.52 -13.27
C ILE A 123 -2.22 3.74 -14.48
N THR A 124 -2.75 2.54 -14.73
CA THR A 124 -2.36 1.75 -15.92
C THR A 124 -2.87 2.42 -17.20
N ILE A 125 -4.12 2.90 -17.20
CA ILE A 125 -4.67 3.68 -18.32
C ILE A 125 -3.84 4.95 -18.54
N LEU A 126 -3.49 5.67 -17.47
CA LEU A 126 -2.65 6.86 -17.52
C LEU A 126 -1.25 6.57 -18.08
N LEU A 127 -0.61 5.46 -17.67
CA LEU A 127 0.69 5.08 -18.21
C LEU A 127 0.59 4.81 -19.71
N ILE A 128 -0.32 3.95 -20.14
CA ILE A 128 -0.45 3.56 -21.55
C ILE A 128 -0.74 4.78 -22.41
N SER A 129 -1.79 5.54 -22.07
CA SER A 129 -2.17 6.75 -22.80
C SER A 129 -1.09 7.83 -22.75
N GLY A 130 -0.42 8.00 -21.61
CA GLY A 130 0.64 8.98 -21.40
C GLY A 130 1.88 8.68 -22.23
N LEU A 131 2.29 7.41 -22.28
CA LEU A 131 3.35 6.95 -23.17
C LEU A 131 2.97 7.20 -24.64
N MET A 132 1.77 6.83 -25.06
CA MET A 132 1.31 7.05 -26.44
C MET A 132 1.34 8.52 -26.85
N MET A 133 0.93 9.44 -25.99
CA MET A 133 0.92 10.87 -26.31
C MET A 133 2.24 11.61 -26.01
N TRP A 134 3.27 10.90 -25.55
CA TRP A 134 4.56 11.51 -25.22
C TRP A 134 5.31 11.92 -26.48
N ARG A 135 5.18 13.21 -26.82
CA ARG A 135 5.67 13.80 -28.07
C ARG A 135 7.16 13.58 -28.35
N ALA A 136 8.00 13.69 -27.33
CA ALA A 136 9.45 13.60 -27.49
C ALA A 136 9.93 12.19 -27.89
N TYR A 137 9.22 11.14 -27.51
CA TYR A 137 9.74 9.78 -27.60
C TYR A 137 8.85 8.80 -28.35
N PHE A 138 7.51 8.87 -28.20
CA PHE A 138 6.64 7.77 -28.63
C PHE A 138 5.48 8.22 -29.52
N ALA A 139 5.06 9.49 -29.46
CA ALA A 139 3.84 9.92 -30.17
C ALA A 139 3.91 9.76 -31.70
N HIS A 140 5.11 9.81 -32.28
CA HIS A 140 5.32 9.62 -33.71
C HIS A 140 5.04 8.19 -34.20
N LEU A 141 4.96 7.22 -33.28
CA LEU A 141 4.67 5.81 -33.58
C LEU A 141 3.17 5.56 -33.78
N PHE A 142 2.31 6.54 -33.47
CA PHE A 142 0.86 6.37 -33.47
C PHE A 142 0.18 7.33 -34.45
N PRO A 143 -0.86 6.88 -35.18
CA PRO A 143 -1.61 7.76 -36.07
C PRO A 143 -2.45 8.77 -35.27
N ILE A 144 -2.74 9.92 -35.88
CA ILE A 144 -3.45 11.05 -35.23
C ILE A 144 -4.76 10.64 -34.54
N PRO A 145 -5.64 9.80 -35.14
CA PRO A 145 -6.87 9.37 -34.46
C PRO A 145 -6.61 8.64 -33.14
N VAL A 146 -5.57 7.81 -33.07
CA VAL A 146 -5.18 7.08 -31.86
C VAL A 146 -4.65 8.03 -30.79
N LEU A 147 -3.86 9.04 -31.18
CA LEU A 147 -3.37 10.07 -30.25
C LEU A 147 -4.51 10.88 -29.63
N ARG A 148 -5.57 11.18 -30.40
CA ARG A 148 -6.75 11.90 -29.87
C ARG A 148 -7.47 11.10 -28.80
N TRP A 149 -7.66 9.79 -29.03
CA TRP A 149 -8.22 8.89 -28.02
C TRP A 149 -7.32 8.75 -26.80
N ALA A 150 -6.00 8.67 -26.99
CA ALA A 150 -5.04 8.63 -25.88
C ALA A 150 -5.15 9.89 -25.01
N ILE A 151 -5.21 11.09 -25.61
CA ILE A 151 -5.38 12.35 -24.88
C ILE A 151 -6.68 12.36 -24.08
N LEU A 152 -7.80 11.97 -24.69
CA LEU A 152 -9.09 11.90 -24.01
C LEU A 152 -9.07 10.91 -22.84
N ALA A 153 -8.57 9.69 -23.09
CA ALA A 153 -8.46 8.65 -22.06
C ALA A 153 -7.57 9.10 -20.90
N HIS A 154 -6.44 9.75 -21.20
CA HIS A 154 -5.53 10.28 -20.19
C HIS A 154 -6.18 11.36 -19.33
N ALA A 155 -6.88 12.31 -19.95
CA ALA A 155 -7.56 13.39 -19.23
C ALA A 155 -8.67 12.85 -18.31
N VAL A 156 -9.52 11.95 -18.83
CA VAL A 156 -10.60 11.33 -18.05
C VAL A 156 -10.01 10.49 -16.91
N ALA A 157 -9.04 9.61 -17.18
CA ALA A 157 -8.42 8.78 -16.16
C ALA A 157 -7.69 9.61 -15.09
N GLY A 158 -7.05 10.72 -15.48
CA GLY A 158 -6.34 11.62 -14.59
C GLY A 158 -7.29 12.32 -13.61
N VAL A 159 -8.39 12.89 -14.12
CA VAL A 159 -9.42 13.51 -13.29
C VAL A 159 -10.09 12.47 -12.39
N SER A 160 -10.45 11.30 -12.93
CA SER A 160 -11.03 10.21 -12.13
C SER A 160 -10.09 9.73 -11.02
N LEU A 161 -8.79 9.57 -11.30
CA LEU A 161 -7.82 9.18 -10.29
C LEU A 161 -7.68 10.25 -9.22
N MET A 162 -7.66 11.53 -9.60
CA MET A 162 -7.60 12.63 -8.64
C MET A 162 -8.81 12.62 -7.70
N LEU A 163 -10.03 12.46 -8.23
CA LEU A 163 -11.24 12.33 -7.41
C LEU A 163 -11.18 11.11 -6.48
N LEU A 164 -10.68 9.99 -6.98
CA LEU A 164 -10.50 8.76 -6.19
C LEU A 164 -9.51 8.97 -5.03
N ILE A 165 -8.41 9.69 -5.27
CA ILE A 165 -7.43 10.04 -4.25
C ILE A 165 -8.01 11.03 -3.22
N VAL A 166 -8.82 12.00 -3.64
CA VAL A 166 -9.54 12.88 -2.70
C VAL A 166 -10.44 12.04 -1.79
N GLY A 167 -11.20 11.09 -2.33
CA GLY A 167 -12.00 10.14 -1.54
C GLY A 167 -11.15 9.30 -0.59
N HIS A 168 -10.00 8.81 -1.05
CA HIS A 168 -9.04 8.07 -0.22
C HIS A 168 -8.53 8.90 0.97
N ILE A 169 -8.14 10.16 0.72
CA ILE A 169 -7.66 11.09 1.76
C ILE A 169 -8.78 11.38 2.76
N TYR A 170 -10.00 11.63 2.29
CA TYR A 170 -11.17 11.84 3.14
C TYR A 170 -11.40 10.67 4.09
N LEU A 171 -11.40 9.43 3.57
CA LEU A 171 -11.58 8.23 4.39
C LEU A 171 -10.43 8.05 5.40
N ALA A 172 -9.19 8.37 5.01
CA ALA A 172 -8.05 8.32 5.91
C ALA A 172 -8.17 9.33 7.07
N PHE A 173 -8.76 10.49 6.83
CA PHE A 173 -9.02 11.52 7.83
C PHE A 173 -10.24 11.20 8.71
N TRP A 174 -11.28 10.63 8.12
CA TRP A 174 -12.52 10.25 8.79
C TRP A 174 -12.29 9.09 9.78
N VAL A 175 -11.60 8.03 9.34
CA VAL A 175 -11.24 6.90 10.21
C VAL A 175 -10.03 7.27 11.09
N LYS A 176 -10.30 7.85 12.25
CA LYS A 176 -9.29 8.36 13.19
C LYS A 176 -8.25 7.29 13.55
N GLY A 177 -6.98 7.66 13.48
CA GLY A 177 -5.84 6.76 13.72
C GLY A 177 -5.22 6.17 12.45
N SER A 178 -5.91 6.21 11.30
CA SER A 178 -5.40 5.65 10.04
C SER A 178 -4.14 6.39 9.54
N ILE A 179 -4.15 7.73 9.52
CA ILE A 179 -2.98 8.54 9.15
C ILE A 179 -1.80 8.24 10.07
N ARG A 180 -2.03 8.18 11.39
CA ARG A 180 -0.97 7.80 12.35
C ARG A 180 -0.42 6.40 12.06
N GLY A 181 -1.29 5.46 11.67
CA GLY A 181 -0.88 4.14 11.23
C GLY A 181 0.04 4.17 10.01
N MET A 182 -0.21 5.08 9.05
CA MET A 182 0.62 5.22 7.85
C MET A 182 1.89 6.06 8.06
N VAL A 183 1.89 7.00 9.00
CA VAL A 183 3.07 7.77 9.36
C VAL A 183 4.00 6.96 10.27
N THR A 184 3.48 6.32 11.31
CA THR A 184 4.28 5.62 12.33
C THR A 184 4.45 4.12 12.09
N GLY A 185 3.52 3.50 11.35
CA GLY A 185 3.46 2.06 11.12
C GLY A 185 2.63 1.29 12.15
N TYR A 186 2.13 1.94 13.19
CA TYR A 186 1.46 1.29 14.32
C TYR A 186 0.02 1.78 14.53
N VAL A 187 -0.86 0.87 14.90
CA VAL A 187 -2.28 1.13 15.27
C VAL A 187 -2.59 0.52 16.63
N THR A 188 -3.61 1.01 17.33
CA THR A 188 -4.00 0.43 18.63
C THR A 188 -4.79 -0.87 18.45
N HIS A 189 -4.76 -1.76 19.45
CA HIS A 189 -5.64 -2.95 19.48
C HIS A 189 -7.12 -2.57 19.34
N LYS A 190 -7.56 -1.50 20.03
CA LYS A 190 -8.94 -0.99 19.93
C LYS A 190 -9.29 -0.62 18.49
N TRP A 191 -8.42 0.12 17.81
CA TRP A 191 -8.64 0.52 16.42
C TRP A 191 -8.76 -0.71 15.49
N ALA A 192 -7.87 -1.68 15.66
CA ALA A 192 -7.90 -2.92 14.90
C ALA A 192 -9.20 -3.70 15.13
N ARG A 193 -9.63 -3.86 16.39
CA ARG A 193 -10.90 -4.53 16.72
C ARG A 193 -12.12 -3.83 16.13
N THR A 194 -12.16 -2.50 16.15
CA THR A 194 -13.33 -1.73 15.66
C THR A 194 -13.43 -1.69 14.13
N HIS A 195 -12.30 -1.55 13.42
CA HIS A 195 -12.31 -1.31 11.97
C HIS A 195 -11.89 -2.53 11.14
N HIS A 196 -11.27 -3.52 11.77
CA HIS A 196 -10.64 -4.68 11.15
C HIS A 196 -10.71 -5.90 12.09
N ASP A 197 -11.90 -6.18 12.61
CA ASP A 197 -12.21 -7.23 13.61
C ASP A 197 -11.59 -8.60 13.26
N ARG A 198 -11.85 -9.14 12.06
CA ARG A 198 -11.31 -10.44 11.65
C ARG A 198 -9.79 -10.43 11.54
N TRP A 199 -9.20 -9.32 11.08
CA TRP A 199 -7.73 -9.19 11.06
C TRP A 199 -7.14 -9.14 12.47
N HIS A 200 -7.82 -8.49 13.41
CA HIS A 200 -7.40 -8.44 14.81
C HIS A 200 -7.40 -9.82 15.45
N GLU A 201 -8.46 -10.61 15.24
CA GLU A 201 -8.55 -12.00 15.68
C GLU A 201 -7.41 -12.87 15.12
N GLN A 202 -7.13 -12.77 13.82
CA GLN A 202 -6.03 -13.49 13.17
C GLN A 202 -4.66 -13.15 13.77
N LEU A 203 -4.45 -11.89 14.14
CA LEU A 203 -3.20 -11.45 14.78
C LEU A 203 -3.05 -12.04 16.19
N LEU A 204 -4.13 -12.03 16.98
CA LEU A 204 -4.12 -12.61 18.32
C LEU A 204 -3.90 -14.13 18.27
N ALA A 205 -4.57 -14.83 17.36
CA ALA A 205 -4.37 -16.26 17.16
C ALA A 205 -2.93 -16.60 16.77
N LYS A 206 -2.32 -15.79 15.87
CA LYS A 206 -0.92 -15.96 15.48
C LYS A 206 0.06 -15.70 16.63
N GLN A 207 -0.22 -14.70 17.47
CA GLN A 207 0.59 -14.43 18.67
C GLN A 207 0.49 -15.58 19.68
N ALA A 208 -0.73 -16.07 19.97
CA ALA A 208 -0.93 -17.19 20.87
C ALA A 208 -0.23 -18.47 20.39
N GLY A 209 -0.33 -18.79 19.10
CA GLY A 209 0.37 -19.93 18.50
C GLY A 209 1.90 -19.80 18.55
N SER A 210 2.45 -18.60 18.34
CA SER A 210 3.89 -18.34 18.48
C SER A 210 4.36 -18.50 19.93
N THR A 211 3.57 -18.04 20.90
CA THR A 211 3.89 -18.18 22.32
C THR A 211 3.84 -19.65 22.75
N ALA A 212 2.82 -20.40 22.32
CA ALA A 212 2.70 -21.84 22.58
C ALA A 212 3.84 -22.65 21.95
N ALA A 213 4.26 -22.32 20.73
CA ALA A 213 5.41 -22.96 20.08
C ALA A 213 6.74 -22.65 20.80
N ALA A 214 6.88 -21.44 21.34
CA ALA A 214 8.07 -21.05 22.11
C ALA A 214 8.12 -21.72 23.49
N THR A 215 6.99 -21.89 24.19
CA THR A 215 6.92 -22.58 25.48
C THR A 215 6.99 -24.11 25.36
N ALA A 216 6.61 -24.68 24.22
CA ALA A 216 6.75 -26.11 23.94
C ALA A 216 8.19 -26.55 23.59
N SER A 217 9.12 -25.61 23.35
CA SER A 217 10.53 -25.91 23.04
C SER A 217 11.48 -25.60 24.21
N PRO A 218 11.53 -26.47 25.24
CA PRO A 218 12.76 -26.65 26.00
C PRO A 218 12.99 -28.13 26.40
N LYS A 219 13.75 -28.89 25.60
CA LYS A 219 14.60 -30.05 26.02
C LYS A 219 15.20 -30.77 24.80
N ALA A 220 16.41 -30.40 24.38
CA ALA A 220 17.33 -31.31 23.65
C ALA A 220 18.72 -30.67 23.46
N LYS A 221 19.45 -30.41 24.54
CA LYS A 221 20.92 -30.40 24.52
C LYS A 221 21.42 -30.99 25.84
N GLY A 222 21.21 -32.30 26.00
CA GLY A 222 22.02 -33.09 26.93
C GLY A 222 23.46 -33.05 26.45
N LYS A 223 24.38 -32.61 27.32
CA LYS A 223 25.83 -32.72 27.08
C LYS A 223 26.16 -34.19 26.78
N PRO A 224 26.98 -34.51 25.76
CA PRO A 224 27.51 -35.85 25.64
C PRO A 224 28.42 -36.12 26.83
N HIS A 225 28.07 -37.14 27.62
CA HIS A 225 28.91 -37.69 28.66
C HIS A 225 30.13 -38.33 28.00
N GLN A 226 31.32 -37.74 28.18
CA GLN A 226 32.57 -38.35 27.77
C GLN A 226 32.85 -39.58 28.66
N PRO A 227 33.11 -40.77 28.12
CA PRO A 227 33.56 -41.89 28.93
C PRO A 227 35.02 -41.66 29.36
N ALA A 228 35.32 -41.93 30.62
CA ALA A 228 36.64 -41.81 31.21
C ALA A 228 37.68 -42.74 30.53
N PRO A 229 38.95 -42.32 30.36
CA PRO A 229 39.95 -43.15 29.72
C PRO A 229 40.41 -44.28 30.66
N ASN A 230 40.39 -45.50 30.12
CA ASN A 230 40.77 -46.74 30.78
C ASN A 230 42.29 -46.77 31.03
N ARG A 231 42.70 -46.78 32.30
CA ARG A 231 44.10 -46.81 32.73
C ARG A 231 44.62 -48.25 32.76
N LYS A 232 45.01 -48.84 31.63
CA LYS A 232 45.81 -50.07 31.62
C LYS A 232 46.82 -50.15 30.46
N LYS A 233 48.05 -50.44 30.87
CA LYS A 233 49.21 -51.01 30.13
C LYS A 233 50.06 -50.04 29.30
N ALA A 234 51.15 -49.59 29.92
CA ALA A 234 52.47 -49.60 29.30
C ALA A 234 53.48 -50.11 30.35
N LYS A 235 53.74 -51.41 30.32
CA LYS A 235 54.92 -52.04 30.93
C LYS A 235 55.88 -52.33 29.78
N GLY A 236 57.11 -51.80 29.88
CA GLY A 236 58.36 -52.34 29.35
C GLY A 236 58.50 -52.57 27.84
N ALA A 237 59.57 -52.08 27.22
CA ALA A 237 60.88 -52.74 27.20
C ALA A 237 61.80 -52.08 26.15
N ALA A 238 63.07 -51.98 26.53
CA ALA A 238 64.29 -51.78 25.74
C ALA A 238 64.44 -50.48 24.92
#